data_AF-A0A849C1X2-F1
#
_entry.id   AF-A0A849C1X2-F1
#
_cell.length_a   1.000
_cell.length_b   1.000
_cell.length_c   1.000
_cell.angle_alpha   90.00
_cell.angle_beta   90.00
_cell.angle_gamma   90.00
#
_symmetry.space_group_name_H-M   'P 1'
#
loop_
_entity.id
_entity.type
_entity.pdbx_description
1 polymer ?
#
loop_
_entity_poly.entity_id
_entity_poly.type
_entity_poly.pdbx_seq_one_letter_code
_entity_poly.pdbx_strand_id
1 'polypeptide(L)'
;MGSKPSNPPTYTESLGTKLDRLADALTTGHAIARADGVHVDVRTDGHVTAVHVDEDVFPGGRRLGPLLTRLLNEAREQARSQADDLVREAWTDPRVRDVVDQVGDAPERSLPAPVDPASARSASHDYGYSNPDDEDYSPLRPRSRISADDQW
;
A
#
# COMPACT_ATOMS: atom_id res chain seq x y z
N MET A 1 29.92 11.73 48.35
CA MET A 1 29.20 12.36 47.21
C MET A 1 29.44 11.48 45.99
N GLY A 2 28.49 10.61 45.64
CA GLY A 2 28.61 9.68 44.51
C GLY A 2 27.70 10.13 43.38
N SER A 3 28.27 10.81 42.38
CA SER A 3 27.54 11.18 41.17
C SER A 3 27.47 9.97 40.25
N LYS A 4 26.26 9.43 40.09
CA LYS A 4 25.95 8.37 39.12
C LYS A 4 25.85 9.03 37.73
N PRO A 5 26.62 8.62 36.70
CA PRO A 5 26.39 9.11 35.35
C PRO A 5 25.11 8.45 34.81
N SER A 6 24.02 9.23 34.71
CA SER A 6 22.87 8.88 33.88
C SER A 6 23.26 9.04 32.41
N ASN A 7 23.78 7.98 31.80
CA ASN A 7 23.74 7.87 30.35
C ASN A 7 22.29 7.57 29.95
N PRO A 8 21.67 8.33 29.04
CA PRO A 8 20.37 7.97 28.50
C PRO A 8 20.50 6.64 27.73
N PRO A 9 19.46 5.80 27.69
CA PRO A 9 19.47 4.61 26.87
C PRO A 9 19.65 5.01 25.41
N THR A 10 20.74 4.56 24.80
CA THR A 10 20.92 4.56 23.35
C THR A 10 19.81 3.67 22.79
N TYR A 11 18.72 4.28 22.31
CA TYR A 11 17.70 3.57 21.55
C TYR A 11 18.35 3.12 20.24
N THR A 12 18.99 1.95 20.25
CA THR A 12 19.24 1.21 19.02
C THR A 12 17.86 0.81 18.49
N GLU A 13 17.34 1.62 17.57
CA GLU A 13 16.18 1.29 16.76
C GLU A 13 16.31 -0.15 16.25
N SER A 14 15.26 -0.94 16.43
CA SER A 14 15.29 -2.34 16.05
C SER A 14 15.46 -2.46 14.53
N LEU A 15 16.20 -3.47 14.07
CA LEU A 15 16.43 -3.69 12.64
C LEU A 15 15.11 -3.81 11.86
N GLY A 16 14.09 -4.44 12.45
CA GLY A 16 12.75 -4.53 11.87
C GLY A 16 12.14 -3.15 11.65
N THR A 17 12.18 -2.26 12.65
CA THR A 17 11.67 -0.89 12.53
C THR A 17 12.36 -0.10 11.41
N LYS A 18 13.68 -0.28 11.24
CA LYS A 18 14.43 0.36 10.15
C LYS A 18 14.02 -0.18 8.77
N LEU A 19 13.87 -1.49 8.64
CA LEU A 19 13.45 -2.13 7.40
C LEU A 19 12.00 -1.78 7.03
N ASP A 20 11.10 -1.74 8.02
CA ASP A 20 9.71 -1.32 7.83
C ASP A 20 9.65 0.15 7.36
N ARG A 21 10.45 1.02 7.98
CA ARG A 21 10.55 2.43 7.56
C ARG A 21 11.12 2.59 6.16
N LEU A 22 12.12 1.78 5.80
CA LEU A 22 12.67 1.75 4.44
C LEU A 22 11.60 1.28 3.44
N ALA A 23 10.88 0.20 3.75
CA ALA A 23 9.81 -0.30 2.91
C ALA A 23 8.67 0.72 2.75
N ASP A 24 8.28 1.38 3.84
CA ASP A 24 7.28 2.45 3.83
C ASP A 24 7.76 3.64 3.00
N ALA A 25 9.00 4.09 3.18
CA ALA A 25 9.57 5.19 2.40
C ALA A 25 9.72 4.85 0.90
N LEU A 26 10.06 3.61 0.56
CA LEU A 26 10.14 3.16 -0.84
C LEU A 26 8.76 2.99 -1.48
N THR A 27 7.72 2.66 -0.71
CA THR A 27 6.37 2.44 -1.24
C THR A 27 5.51 3.71 -1.27
N THR A 28 5.69 4.62 -0.32
CA THR A 28 4.95 5.88 -0.20
C THR A 28 5.74 7.08 -0.72
N GLY A 29 7.04 6.90 -0.99
CA GLY A 29 7.92 7.91 -1.52
C GLY A 29 7.42 8.48 -2.83
N HIS A 30 7.43 9.81 -2.91
CA HIS A 30 7.01 10.54 -4.08
C HIS A 30 7.76 11.87 -4.17
N ALA A 31 7.91 12.37 -5.39
CA ALA A 31 8.57 13.62 -5.69
C ALA A 31 7.64 14.51 -6.51
N ILE A 32 7.66 15.80 -6.16
CA ILE A 32 6.81 16.82 -6.78
C ILE A 32 7.70 17.81 -7.54
N ALA A 33 7.56 17.85 -8.86
CA ALA A 33 8.17 18.90 -9.68
C ALA A 33 7.12 19.97 -10.02
N ARG A 34 7.51 21.25 -9.97
CA ARG A 34 6.60 22.38 -10.25
C ARG A 34 7.25 23.48 -11.08
N ALA A 35 6.52 24.03 -12.04
CA ALA A 35 6.89 25.22 -12.79
C ALA A 35 5.66 25.86 -13.46
N ASP A 36 5.64 27.19 -13.52
CA ASP A 36 4.64 27.97 -14.26
C ASP A 36 3.17 27.60 -13.94
N GLY A 37 2.85 27.31 -12.68
CA GLY A 37 1.50 26.89 -12.25
C GLY A 37 1.17 25.42 -12.51
N VAL A 38 2.10 24.64 -13.06
CA VAL A 38 1.96 23.20 -13.28
C VAL A 38 2.75 22.42 -12.23
N HIS A 39 2.12 21.39 -11.66
CA HIS A 39 2.70 20.50 -10.66
C HIS A 39 2.54 19.05 -11.13
N VAL A 40 3.59 18.25 -11.01
CA VAL A 40 3.58 16.82 -11.37
C VAL A 40 4.01 15.99 -10.16
N ASP A 41 3.06 15.18 -9.72
CA ASP A 41 3.09 14.08 -8.76
C ASP A 41 3.76 12.79 -9.28
N VAL A 42 4.95 12.36 -8.83
CA VAL A 42 5.52 11.08 -9.27
C VAL A 42 6.02 10.24 -8.09
N ARG A 43 5.55 8.98 -8.03
CA ARG A 43 6.03 7.99 -7.07
C ARG A 43 7.41 7.44 -7.42
N THR A 44 8.07 6.86 -6.43
CA THR A 44 9.36 6.14 -6.56
C THR A 44 9.36 5.00 -7.58
N ASP A 45 8.20 4.41 -7.90
CA ASP A 45 8.02 3.41 -8.96
C ASP A 45 7.94 4.02 -10.38
N GLY A 46 8.00 5.35 -10.49
CA GLY A 46 7.91 6.11 -11.73
C GLY A 46 6.48 6.36 -12.20
N HIS A 47 5.47 5.94 -11.43
CA HIS A 47 4.07 6.18 -11.72
C HIS A 47 3.67 7.63 -11.38
N VAL A 48 2.93 8.26 -12.30
CA VAL A 48 2.41 9.61 -12.07
C VAL A 48 1.12 9.49 -11.26
N THR A 49 1.09 10.09 -10.09
CA THR A 49 -0.08 10.10 -9.19
C THR A 49 -1.03 11.24 -9.50
N ALA A 50 -0.48 12.41 -9.81
CA ALA A 50 -1.25 13.62 -10.03
C ALA A 50 -0.56 14.56 -11.01
N VAL A 51 -1.36 15.30 -11.78
CA VAL A 51 -0.92 16.47 -12.52
C VAL A 51 -1.91 17.58 -12.21
N HIS A 52 -1.42 18.68 -11.65
CA HIS A 52 -2.24 19.85 -11.35
C HIS A 52 -1.79 21.01 -12.24
N VAL A 53 -2.75 21.67 -12.88
CA VAL A 53 -2.52 22.88 -13.67
C VAL A 53 -3.38 23.97 -13.07
N ASP A 54 -2.72 24.99 -12.53
CA ASP A 54 -3.36 26.22 -12.11
C ASP A 54 -3.66 27.06 -13.36
N GLU A 55 -4.93 27.13 -13.74
CA GLU A 55 -5.39 27.84 -14.95
C GLU A 55 -5.27 29.37 -14.80
N ASP A 56 -5.22 29.90 -13.59
CA ASP A 56 -5.06 31.33 -13.33
C ASP A 56 -3.60 31.78 -13.49
N VAL A 57 -2.66 30.86 -13.31
CA VAL A 57 -1.21 31.10 -13.38
C VAL A 57 -0.61 30.63 -14.70
N PHE A 58 -1.08 29.51 -15.24
CA PHE A 58 -0.50 28.92 -16.44
C PHE A 58 -0.93 29.70 -17.69
N PRO A 59 0.00 30.28 -18.47
CA PRO A 59 -0.33 31.14 -19.61
C PRO A 59 -0.96 30.41 -20.81
N GLY A 60 -1.23 29.10 -20.68
CA GLY A 60 -1.94 28.30 -21.69
C GLY A 60 -1.13 27.96 -22.94
N GLY A 61 -1.76 27.16 -23.81
CA GLY A 61 -1.33 26.97 -25.20
C GLY A 61 -0.25 25.90 -25.43
N ARG A 62 0.53 26.09 -26.51
CA ARG A 62 1.44 25.07 -27.08
C ARG A 62 2.63 24.70 -26.18
N ARG A 63 2.83 25.40 -25.06
CA ARG A 63 3.96 25.19 -24.14
C ARG A 63 3.69 24.10 -23.10
N LEU A 64 2.44 23.69 -22.91
CA LEU A 64 2.07 22.71 -21.88
C LEU A 64 2.76 21.36 -22.07
N GLY A 65 2.78 20.83 -23.30
CA GLY A 65 3.40 19.53 -23.61
C GLY A 65 4.89 19.46 -23.24
N PRO A 66 5.73 20.39 -23.74
CA PRO A 66 7.14 20.46 -23.36
C PRO A 66 7.35 20.68 -21.85
N LEU A 67 6.53 21.52 -21.21
CA LEU A 67 6.61 21.78 -19.77
C LEU A 67 6.32 20.50 -18.97
N LEU A 68 5.24 19.80 -19.28
CA LEU A 68 4.88 18.53 -18.64
C LEU A 68 5.96 17.49 -18.82
N THR A 69 6.53 17.37 -20.03
CA THR A 69 7.60 16.41 -20.30
C THR A 69 8.83 16.71 -19.45
N ARG A 70 9.20 17.98 -19.33
CA ARG A 70 10.31 18.41 -18.47
C ARG A 70 10.02 18.09 -17.01
N LEU A 71 8.86 18.50 -16.49
CA LEU A 71 8.50 18.30 -15.08
C LEU A 71 8.40 16.80 -14.73
N LEU A 72 7.88 15.99 -15.63
CA LEU A 72 7.78 14.54 -15.43
C LEU A 72 9.16 13.88 -15.37
N ASN A 73 10.09 14.28 -16.24
CA ASN A 73 11.46 13.77 -16.18
C ASN A 73 12.17 14.24 -14.90
N GLU A 74 11.96 15.49 -14.50
CA GLU A 74 12.54 16.04 -13.27
C GLU A 74 12.00 15.35 -12.02
N ALA A 75 10.68 15.16 -11.92
CA ALA A 75 10.06 14.45 -10.80
C ALA A 75 10.51 12.98 -10.74
N ARG A 76 10.64 12.30 -11.88
CA ARG A 76 11.17 10.93 -11.93
C ARG A 76 12.61 10.83 -11.44
N GLU A 77 13.47 11.74 -11.88
CA GLU A 77 14.87 11.76 -11.45
C GLU A 77 14.97 12.04 -9.95
N GLN A 78 14.16 12.97 -9.43
CA GLN A 78 14.08 13.26 -8.01
C GLN A 78 13.59 12.05 -7.20
N ALA A 79 12.51 11.40 -7.62
CA ALA A 79 11.97 10.23 -6.94
C ALA A 79 12.99 9.08 -6.91
N ARG A 80 13.71 8.86 -8.02
CA ARG A 80 14.78 7.88 -8.11
C ARG A 80 15.95 8.21 -7.19
N SER A 81 16.44 9.44 -7.21
CA SER A 81 17.54 9.88 -6.36
C SER A 81 17.20 9.71 -4.88
N GLN A 82 15.97 10.05 -4.47
CA GLN A 82 15.51 9.88 -3.10
C GLN A 82 15.49 8.40 -2.69
N ALA A 83 14.99 7.52 -3.57
CA ALA A 83 15.02 6.08 -3.32
C ALA A 83 16.45 5.54 -3.20
N ASP A 84 17.35 5.95 -4.10
CA ASP A 84 18.75 5.53 -4.10
C ASP A 84 19.49 5.99 -2.83
N ASP A 85 19.18 7.19 -2.33
CA ASP A 85 19.76 7.72 -1.10
C ASP A 85 19.28 6.94 0.14
N LEU A 86 17.98 6.62 0.21
CA LEU A 86 17.41 5.78 1.28
C LEU A 86 18.00 4.37 1.29
N VAL A 87 18.16 3.78 0.10
CA VAL A 87 18.82 2.49 -0.06
C VAL A 87 20.27 2.58 0.41
N ARG A 88 21.03 3.61 -0.01
CA ARG A 88 22.42 3.80 0.40
C ARG A 88 22.56 3.97 1.92
N GLU A 89 21.65 4.71 2.55
CA GLU A 89 21.60 4.86 4.01
C GLU A 89 21.39 3.50 4.70
N ALA A 90 20.41 2.71 4.23
CA ALA A 90 20.16 1.37 4.75
C ALA A 90 21.35 0.43 4.57
N TRP A 91 22.04 0.49 3.42
CA TRP A 91 23.27 -0.26 3.16
C TRP A 91 24.42 0.13 4.07
N THR A 92 24.38 1.27 4.76
CA THR A 92 25.42 1.65 5.73
C THR A 92 25.31 0.85 7.02
N ASP A 93 24.14 0.23 7.30
CA ASP A 93 23.96 -0.68 8.43
C ASP A 93 24.42 -2.11 8.07
N PRO A 94 25.49 -2.64 8.70
CA PRO A 94 25.99 -3.97 8.39
C PRO A 94 24.96 -5.08 8.66
N ARG A 95 24.02 -4.87 9.59
CA ARG A 95 22.96 -5.85 9.90
C ARG A 95 21.95 -6.00 8.75
N VAL A 96 21.75 -4.93 7.98
CA VAL A 96 20.90 -4.98 6.76
C VAL A 96 21.58 -5.81 5.68
N ARG A 97 22.91 -5.70 5.54
CA ARG A 97 23.69 -6.51 4.59
C ARG A 97 23.60 -7.99 4.91
N ASP A 98 23.77 -8.36 6.18
CA ASP A 98 23.69 -9.76 6.61
C ASP A 98 22.31 -10.38 6.33
N VAL A 99 21.23 -9.61 6.46
CA VAL A 99 19.87 -10.08 6.13
C VAL A 99 19.67 -10.21 4.63
N VAL A 100 20.15 -9.25 3.82
CA VAL A 100 20.05 -9.32 2.36
C VAL A 100 20.84 -10.52 1.82
N ASP A 101 22.04 -10.77 2.33
CA ASP A 101 22.86 -11.93 1.95
C ASP A 101 22.16 -13.25 2.34
N GLN A 102 21.54 -13.33 3.52
CA GLN A 102 20.77 -14.52 3.94
C GLN A 102 19.50 -14.76 3.10
N VAL A 103 18.84 -13.70 2.63
CA VAL A 103 17.65 -13.81 1.76
C VAL A 103 18.06 -14.15 0.33
N GLY A 104 19.18 -13.62 -0.17
CA GLY A 104 19.73 -13.94 -1.48
C GLY A 104 20.24 -15.39 -1.60
N ASP A 105 20.65 -16.01 -0.48
CA ASP A 105 21.10 -17.40 -0.40
C ASP A 105 19.97 -18.39 -0.04
N ALA A 106 18.75 -17.91 0.16
CA ALA A 106 17.60 -18.78 0.38
C ALA A 106 17.17 -19.41 -0.96
N PRO A 107 17.14 -20.75 -1.09
CA PRO A 107 16.58 -21.39 -2.28
C PRO A 107 15.14 -20.92 -2.45
N GLU A 108 14.74 -20.60 -3.70
CA GLU A 108 13.37 -20.18 -4.06
C GLU A 108 12.36 -21.09 -3.36
N ARG A 109 11.81 -20.61 -2.24
CA ARG A 109 10.86 -21.38 -1.46
C ARG A 109 9.55 -21.25 -2.23
N SER A 110 9.19 -22.28 -3.00
CA SER A 110 7.92 -22.35 -3.71
C SER A 110 6.80 -21.93 -2.77
N LEU A 111 6.21 -20.77 -3.04
CA LEU A 111 5.03 -20.31 -2.30
C LEU A 111 3.95 -21.37 -2.51
N PRO A 112 3.23 -21.80 -1.45
CA PRO A 112 2.10 -22.70 -1.62
C PRO A 112 1.12 -22.05 -2.58
N ALA A 113 0.71 -22.81 -3.60
CA ALA A 113 -0.23 -22.34 -4.60
C ALA A 113 -1.49 -21.77 -3.90
N PRO A 114 -2.04 -20.64 -4.39
CA PRO A 114 -3.25 -20.06 -3.81
C PRO A 114 -4.34 -21.14 -3.77
N VAL A 115 -4.83 -21.41 -2.56
CA VAL A 115 -5.91 -22.36 -2.33
C VAL A 115 -7.14 -21.80 -3.02
N ASP A 116 -7.61 -22.49 -4.07
CA ASP A 116 -8.80 -22.11 -4.80
C ASP A 116 -10.00 -22.10 -3.83
N PRO A 117 -10.70 -20.96 -3.63
CA PRO A 117 -11.80 -20.88 -2.67
C PRO A 117 -12.97 -21.81 -3.02
N ALA A 118 -12.98 -22.39 -4.22
CA ALA A 118 -13.95 -23.41 -4.65
C ALA A 118 -13.77 -24.76 -3.94
N SER A 119 -12.54 -25.14 -3.54
CA SER A 119 -12.25 -26.44 -2.92
C SER A 119 -12.53 -26.48 -1.42
N ALA A 120 -12.68 -25.32 -0.77
CA ALA A 120 -12.93 -25.21 0.67
C ALA A 120 -14.38 -25.57 1.09
N ARG A 121 -15.29 -25.80 0.14
CA ARG A 121 -16.72 -26.08 0.41
C ARG A 121 -17.12 -27.55 0.37
N SER A 122 -16.19 -28.48 0.10
CA SER A 122 -16.52 -29.91 -0.04
C SER A 122 -16.02 -30.80 1.10
N ALA A 123 -15.47 -30.23 2.17
CA ALA A 123 -15.03 -30.98 3.36
C ALA A 123 -15.92 -30.69 4.58
N SER A 124 -17.24 -30.89 4.46
CA SER A 124 -18.09 -31.14 5.62
C SER A 124 -18.66 -32.55 5.49
N HIS A 125 -18.01 -33.44 6.20
CA HIS A 125 -18.28 -34.86 6.37
C HIS A 125 -19.69 -35.08 6.94
N ASP A 126 -20.45 -35.89 6.23
CA ASP A 126 -21.23 -37.03 6.71
C ASP A 126 -21.56 -37.08 8.22
N TYR A 127 -22.84 -36.84 8.54
CA TYR A 127 -23.55 -37.63 9.54
C TYR A 127 -24.92 -38.00 8.96
N GLY A 128 -25.04 -39.25 8.52
CA GLY A 128 -26.30 -39.90 8.24
C GLY A 128 -27.21 -39.94 9.48
N TYR A 129 -28.41 -39.38 9.32
CA TYR A 129 -29.62 -39.85 9.98
C TYR A 129 -30.81 -39.51 9.09
N SER A 130 -31.38 -40.53 8.45
CA SER A 130 -32.68 -40.45 7.81
C SER A 130 -33.75 -40.54 8.90
N ASN A 131 -34.71 -39.62 8.95
CA ASN A 131 -36.09 -39.99 9.23
C ASN A 131 -37.07 -39.13 8.41
N PRO A 132 -37.97 -39.75 7.62
CA PRO A 132 -38.84 -39.09 6.65
C PRO A 132 -40.28 -38.95 7.17
N ASP A 133 -40.54 -38.08 8.13
CA ASP A 133 -41.91 -37.76 8.61
C ASP A 133 -41.90 -36.45 9.42
N ASP A 134 -41.96 -35.29 8.75
CA ASP A 134 -42.47 -34.04 9.33
C ASP A 134 -42.98 -33.15 8.18
N GLU A 135 -44.04 -33.65 7.54
CA GLU A 135 -45.01 -32.83 6.84
C GLU A 135 -45.82 -32.04 7.90
N ASP A 136 -46.28 -30.84 7.52
CA ASP A 136 -47.13 -29.91 8.29
C ASP A 136 -46.48 -29.02 9.36
N TYR A 137 -45.90 -27.90 8.92
CA TYR A 137 -46.21 -26.60 9.55
C TYR A 137 -46.03 -25.43 8.58
N SER A 138 -47.12 -25.06 7.90
CA SER A 138 -47.30 -23.73 7.32
C SER A 138 -48.73 -23.27 7.55
N PRO A 139 -48.94 -22.39 8.53
CA PRO A 139 -50.00 -21.41 8.36
C PRO A 139 -49.58 -20.01 8.79
N LEU A 140 -50.03 -19.02 8.01
CA LEU A 140 -50.14 -17.59 8.34
C LEU A 140 -48.94 -16.69 7.99
N ARG A 141 -48.85 -16.35 6.70
CA ARG A 141 -48.50 -14.98 6.30
C ARG A 141 -49.63 -14.03 6.72
N PRO A 142 -49.30 -12.88 7.32
CA PRO A 142 -49.97 -11.63 6.95
C PRO A 142 -49.01 -10.69 6.21
N ARG A 143 -49.51 -10.11 5.12
CA ARG A 143 -48.88 -9.03 4.35
C ARG A 143 -48.97 -7.72 5.13
N SER A 144 -47.85 -7.08 5.45
CA SER A 144 -47.85 -5.66 5.81
C SER A 144 -47.55 -4.82 4.57
N ARG A 145 -48.61 -4.33 3.94
CA ARG A 145 -48.56 -3.14 3.06
C ARG A 145 -48.68 -1.93 3.98
N ILE A 146 -47.65 -1.10 4.05
CA ILE A 146 -47.80 0.29 4.47
C ILE A 146 -47.57 1.12 3.22
N SER A 147 -48.66 1.54 2.60
CA SER A 147 -48.70 2.76 1.80
C SER A 147 -48.80 3.91 2.78
N ALA A 148 -47.86 4.85 2.71
CA ALA A 148 -48.07 6.22 3.16
C ALA A 148 -47.62 7.10 2.00
N ASP A 149 -48.60 7.74 1.37
CA ASP A 149 -48.41 8.91 0.53
C ASP A 149 -47.59 9.95 1.28
N ASP A 150 -46.53 10.46 0.64
CA ASP A 150 -46.08 11.83 0.91
C ASP A 150 -45.69 12.50 -0.41
N GLN A 151 -46.67 13.24 -0.93
CA GLN A 151 -46.60 14.51 -1.66
C GLN A 151 -45.31 14.82 -2.43
N TRP A 152 -45.39 14.89 -3.76
CA TRP A 152 -45.22 16.09 -4.62
C TRP A 152 -45.85 15.85 -6.00
#